data_AF-A0A3M3YQS2-F1
#
_entry.id   AF-A0A3M3YQS2-F1
#
_cell.length_a   1.000
_cell.length_b   1.000
_cell.length_c   1.000
_cell.angle_alpha   90.00
_cell.angle_beta   90.00
_cell.angle_gamma   90.00
#
_symmetry.space_group_name_H-M   'P 1'
#
loop_
_entity.id
_entity.type
_entity.pdbx_description
1 polymer ?
#
loop_
_entity_poly.entity_id
_entity_poly.type
_entity_poly.pdbx_seq_one_letter_code
_entity_poly.pdbx_strand_id
1 'polypeptide(L)'
;MGKKFDKDKLAGIEYHGTEGLTQRCLDALVNVIGTNKKIQSAWLLSWFDGKMGEHSLLLNISPMQQVLIKPGFTSGYLGEGPTGLSKALQTLELFQIEIDEYVVDREFHEHCIKGCLLHSDLEKLKKSRPVRPTGYRDYISRSQNWERAVLDSILLQEFPVSLNLRLLDIRLIDLAVRFFDSPDLAISTAFRRLEDIVRDRIGVHDKSGSNLFKRAFEGDQSVLHWDDLDRGEQAGKSGLFVAVFLAYRNPRAHREMITDPSEAVREFMLINQLYILEALSIRRMDQASS
;
A
#
# COMPACT_ATOMS: atom_id res chain seq x y z
N MET A 1 4.67 -1.21 48.92
CA MET A 1 5.28 -2.42 48.31
C MET A 1 4.61 -2.62 46.95
N GLY A 2 5.22 -2.12 45.87
CA GLY A 2 4.59 -2.18 44.54
C GLY A 2 4.48 -3.63 44.06
N LYS A 3 3.29 -4.07 43.64
CA LYS A 3 3.12 -5.37 42.98
C LYS A 3 4.09 -5.44 41.79
N LYS A 4 4.98 -6.42 41.79
CA LYS A 4 5.93 -6.67 40.71
C LYS A 4 5.12 -7.00 39.44
N PHE A 5 5.30 -6.23 38.38
CA PHE A 5 4.64 -6.45 37.09
C PHE A 5 5.12 -7.79 36.51
N ASP A 6 4.18 -8.69 36.27
CA ASP A 6 4.43 -10.03 35.78
C ASP A 6 4.26 -10.06 34.25
N LYS A 7 5.38 -9.90 33.55
CA LYS A 7 5.41 -9.82 32.07
C LYS A 7 4.91 -11.09 31.40
N ASP A 8 5.04 -12.24 32.07
CA ASP A 8 4.70 -13.54 31.51
C ASP A 8 3.18 -13.74 31.37
N LYS A 9 2.38 -12.84 31.95
CA LYS A 9 0.93 -12.84 31.82
C LYS A 9 0.41 -12.07 30.61
N LEU A 10 1.23 -11.24 29.99
CA LEU A 10 0.81 -10.46 28.82
C LEU A 10 0.54 -11.38 27.63
N ALA A 11 -0.44 -11.00 26.81
CA ALA A 11 -0.82 -11.75 25.62
C ALA A 11 0.25 -11.76 24.52
N GLY A 12 1.24 -10.87 24.58
CA GLY A 12 2.34 -10.81 23.60
C GLY A 12 1.89 -10.34 22.21
N ILE A 13 0.84 -9.52 22.13
CA ILE A 13 0.29 -8.99 20.88
C ILE A 13 0.80 -7.56 20.60
N GLU A 14 0.63 -7.10 19.37
CA GLU A 14 0.94 -5.73 18.98
C GLU A 14 -0.25 -4.79 19.20
N TYR A 15 0.03 -3.52 19.50
CA TYR A 15 -0.98 -2.50 19.70
C TYR A 15 -0.72 -1.31 18.78
N HIS A 16 -1.71 -0.94 17.99
CA HIS A 16 -1.63 0.13 17.01
C HIS A 16 -2.80 1.11 17.21
N GLY A 17 -2.67 2.32 16.65
CA GLY A 17 -3.63 3.40 16.82
C GLY A 17 -3.55 4.08 18.20
N THR A 18 -4.41 5.07 18.39
CA THR A 18 -4.47 5.88 19.63
C THR A 18 -5.89 5.90 20.14
N GLU A 19 -6.06 5.63 21.43
CA GLU A 19 -7.36 5.70 22.11
C GLU A 19 -8.06 7.04 21.83
N GLY A 20 -9.36 6.99 21.55
CA GLY A 20 -10.20 8.18 21.34
C GLY A 20 -9.91 8.98 20.07
N LEU A 21 -8.91 8.59 19.26
CA LEU A 21 -8.56 9.27 18.01
C LEU A 21 -8.92 8.40 16.79
N THR A 22 -10.15 8.58 16.30
CA THR A 22 -10.74 7.82 15.19
C THR A 22 -9.82 7.71 13.98
N GLN A 23 -9.33 8.84 13.44
CA GLN A 23 -8.48 8.83 12.25
C GLN A 23 -7.17 8.05 12.49
N ARG A 24 -6.55 8.17 13.67
CA ARG A 24 -5.32 7.41 13.99
C ARG A 24 -5.55 5.91 14.04
N CYS A 25 -6.73 5.47 14.48
CA CYS A 25 -7.11 4.06 14.45
C CYS A 25 -7.46 3.58 13.04
N LEU A 26 -8.06 4.43 12.21
CA LEU A 26 -8.31 4.12 10.79
C LEU A 26 -6.98 3.99 10.02
N ASP A 27 -6.06 4.94 10.18
CA ASP A 27 -4.72 4.91 9.61
C ASP A 27 -3.96 3.63 10.03
N ALA A 28 -4.08 3.25 11.30
CA ALA A 28 -3.48 2.01 11.81
C ALA A 28 -4.07 0.77 11.14
N LEU A 29 -5.39 0.71 10.98
CA LEU A 29 -6.07 -0.40 10.30
C LEU A 29 -5.60 -0.53 8.85
N VAL A 30 -5.62 0.56 8.06
CA VAL A 30 -5.22 0.52 6.64
C VAL A 30 -3.75 0.16 6.48
N ASN A 31 -2.88 0.61 7.38
CA ASN A 31 -1.47 0.23 7.39
C ASN A 31 -1.28 -1.28 7.63
N VAL A 32 -2.03 -1.87 8.57
CA VAL A 32 -1.95 -3.31 8.84
C VAL A 32 -2.44 -4.12 7.63
N ILE A 33 -3.57 -3.72 7.02
CA ILE A 33 -4.10 -4.34 5.80
C ILE A 33 -3.08 -4.21 4.64
N GLY A 34 -2.41 -3.06 4.53
CA GLY A 34 -1.42 -2.78 3.49
C GLY A 34 -0.13 -3.60 3.56
N THR A 35 0.14 -4.33 4.64
CA THR A 35 1.38 -5.12 4.81
C THR A 35 1.48 -6.35 3.90
N ASN A 36 0.46 -6.65 3.10
CA ASN A 36 0.34 -7.85 2.26
C ASN A 36 0.43 -9.18 3.04
N LYS A 37 0.27 -9.13 4.37
CA LYS A 37 0.10 -10.31 5.21
C LYS A 37 -1.36 -10.74 5.20
N LYS A 38 -1.61 -12.06 5.21
CA LYS A 38 -2.98 -12.59 5.24
C LYS A 38 -3.62 -12.36 6.61
N ILE A 39 -4.60 -11.46 6.67
CA ILE A 39 -5.50 -11.31 7.80
C ILE A 39 -6.55 -12.43 7.70
N GLN A 40 -6.58 -13.31 8.69
CA GLN A 40 -7.49 -14.46 8.72
C GLN A 40 -8.89 -14.07 9.19
N SER A 41 -8.98 -13.18 10.18
CA SER A 41 -10.23 -12.69 10.75
C SER A 41 -10.01 -11.37 11.48
N ALA A 42 -11.06 -10.57 11.60
CA ALA A 42 -11.13 -9.40 12.47
C ALA A 42 -12.18 -9.62 13.55
N TRP A 43 -11.83 -9.35 14.81
CA TRP A 43 -12.76 -9.36 15.92
C TRP A 43 -13.05 -7.93 16.37
N LEU A 44 -14.30 -7.50 16.22
CA LEU A 44 -14.80 -6.24 16.76
C LEU A 44 -15.08 -6.43 18.25
N LEU A 45 -14.33 -5.75 19.10
CA LEU A 45 -14.46 -5.84 20.55
C LEU A 45 -15.21 -4.60 21.04
N SER A 46 -16.47 -4.80 21.42
CA SER A 46 -17.42 -3.75 21.78
C SER A 46 -17.59 -3.69 23.30
N TRP A 47 -17.27 -2.55 23.90
CA TRP A 47 -17.63 -2.23 25.27
C TRP A 47 -18.73 -1.17 25.26
N PHE A 48 -19.70 -1.28 26.17
CA PHE A 48 -20.85 -0.36 26.21
C PHE A 48 -20.97 0.32 27.57
N ASP A 49 -21.09 1.65 27.53
CA ASP A 49 -21.53 2.49 28.65
C ASP A 49 -22.95 3.01 28.36
N GLY A 50 -23.94 2.29 28.88
CA GLY A 50 -25.34 2.55 28.58
C GLY A 50 -25.68 2.34 27.11
N LYS A 51 -25.93 3.44 26.38
CA LYS A 51 -26.24 3.41 24.93
C LYS A 51 -25.04 3.71 24.04
N MET A 52 -23.91 4.11 24.62
CA MET A 52 -22.70 4.45 23.89
C MET A 52 -21.79 3.22 23.82
N GLY A 53 -21.29 2.94 22.63
CA GLY A 53 -20.33 1.86 22.41
C GLY A 53 -18.95 2.42 22.10
N GLU A 54 -17.91 1.79 22.64
CA GLU A 54 -16.52 1.98 22.23
C GLU A 54 -15.98 0.67 21.67
N HIS A 55 -15.27 0.78 20.54
CA HIS A 55 -14.90 -0.38 19.74
C HIS A 55 -13.42 -0.40 19.41
N SER A 56 -12.83 -1.58 19.59
CA SER A 56 -11.48 -1.92 19.14
C SER A 56 -11.53 -3.08 18.15
N LEU A 57 -10.47 -3.26 17.35
CA LEU A 57 -10.37 -4.36 16.39
C LEU A 57 -9.16 -5.22 16.72
N LEU A 58 -9.39 -6.51 16.97
CA LEU A 58 -8.32 -7.50 17.06
C LEU A 58 -8.19 -8.26 15.74
N LEU A 59 -7.07 -8.08 15.06
CA LEU A 59 -6.76 -8.69 13.78
C LEU A 59 -5.89 -9.93 13.99
N ASN A 60 -6.35 -11.08 13.52
CA ASN A 60 -5.57 -12.32 13.52
C ASN A 60 -4.85 -12.45 12.18
N ILE A 61 -3.53 -12.43 12.18
CA ILE A 61 -2.67 -12.37 11.00
C ILE A 61 -1.79 -13.64 10.93
N SER A 62 -1.80 -14.30 9.78
CA SER A 62 -1.02 -15.52 9.55
C SER A 62 0.50 -15.25 9.54
N PRO A 63 1.36 -16.11 10.13
CA PRO A 63 1.02 -17.40 10.75
C PRO A 63 0.59 -17.33 12.23
N MET A 64 1.09 -16.38 13.02
CA MET A 64 0.80 -16.30 14.46
C MET A 64 0.99 -14.87 15.01
N GLN A 65 0.58 -13.86 14.25
CA GLN A 65 0.65 -12.46 14.68
C GLN A 65 -0.76 -11.96 15.02
N GLN A 66 -0.90 -11.23 16.12
CA GLN A 66 -2.14 -10.57 16.49
C GLN A 66 -1.88 -9.08 16.68
N VAL A 67 -2.74 -8.26 16.09
CA VAL A 67 -2.65 -6.81 16.15
C VAL A 67 -3.96 -6.27 16.70
N LEU A 68 -3.91 -5.53 17.80
CA LEU A 68 -5.05 -4.79 18.32
C LEU A 68 -4.98 -3.33 17.87
N ILE A 69 -5.99 -2.90 17.12
CA ILE A 69 -6.28 -1.48 16.91
C ILE A 69 -7.02 -0.99 18.16
N LYS A 70 -6.42 -0.02 18.86
CA LYS A 70 -6.93 0.53 20.11
C LYS A 70 -8.36 1.08 19.99
N PRO A 71 -9.10 1.21 21.11
CA PRO A 71 -10.45 1.75 21.09
C PRO A 71 -10.43 3.22 20.67
N GLY A 72 -10.68 3.45 19.39
CA GLY A 72 -10.79 4.79 18.79
C GLY A 72 -12.06 4.95 17.96
N PHE A 73 -12.91 3.92 17.90
CA PHE A 73 -14.17 3.93 17.18
C PHE A 73 -15.32 3.92 18.18
N THR A 74 -16.42 4.61 17.88
CA THR A 74 -17.56 4.70 18.79
C THR A 74 -18.89 4.44 18.08
N SER A 75 -19.95 4.18 18.83
CA SER A 75 -21.34 4.07 18.34
C SER A 75 -22.34 4.65 19.36
N GLY A 76 -23.60 4.82 18.94
CA GLY A 76 -24.69 5.32 19.80
C GLY A 76 -25.00 6.82 19.67
N TYR A 77 -24.25 7.55 18.83
CA TYR A 77 -24.49 8.96 18.51
C TYR A 77 -24.05 9.26 17.07
N LEU A 78 -24.19 10.52 16.61
CA LEU A 78 -23.68 10.97 15.32
C LEU A 78 -22.32 11.64 15.49
N GLY A 79 -21.37 11.38 14.60
CA GLY A 79 -20.07 12.06 14.61
C GLY A 79 -18.95 11.27 13.96
N GLU A 80 -17.72 11.71 14.19
CA GLU A 80 -16.51 11.14 13.60
C GLU A 80 -16.31 9.66 13.99
N GLY A 81 -16.46 9.31 15.28
CA GLY A 81 -16.25 7.94 15.76
C GLY A 81 -17.15 6.89 15.08
N PRO A 82 -18.48 7.10 15.00
CA PRO A 82 -19.39 6.21 14.26
C PRO A 82 -19.13 6.18 12.76
N THR A 83 -18.79 7.32 12.14
CA THR A 83 -18.40 7.36 10.72
C THR A 83 -17.11 6.58 10.47
N GLY A 84 -16.11 6.70 11.36
CA GLY A 84 -14.87 5.95 11.29
C GLY A 84 -15.06 4.47 11.53
N LEU A 85 -15.94 4.07 12.46
CA LEU A 85 -16.33 2.67 12.66
C LEU A 85 -16.94 2.08 11.38
N SER A 86 -17.89 2.80 10.78
CA SER A 86 -18.51 2.42 9.51
C SER A 86 -17.47 2.28 8.40
N LYS A 87 -16.51 3.21 8.27
CA LYS A 87 -15.40 3.11 7.31
C LYS A 87 -14.55 1.87 7.59
N ALA A 88 -14.10 1.66 8.82
CA ALA A 88 -13.27 0.53 9.21
C ALA A 88 -13.93 -0.82 8.86
N LEU A 89 -15.21 -0.99 9.18
CA LEU A 89 -15.97 -2.20 8.87
C LEU A 89 -16.13 -2.38 7.35
N GLN A 90 -16.41 -1.32 6.60
CA GLN A 90 -16.51 -1.39 5.14
C GLN A 90 -15.15 -1.70 4.49
N THR A 91 -14.05 -1.18 5.03
CA THR A 91 -12.70 -1.55 4.58
C THR A 91 -12.44 -3.03 4.81
N LEU A 92 -12.79 -3.57 5.97
CA LEU A 92 -12.68 -5.02 6.22
C LEU A 92 -13.56 -5.84 5.24
N GLU A 93 -14.78 -5.40 4.95
CA GLU A 93 -15.66 -6.02 3.94
C GLU A 93 -15.06 -5.95 2.51
N LEU A 94 -14.47 -4.83 2.12
CA LEU A 94 -13.81 -4.63 0.82
C LEU A 94 -12.67 -5.64 0.62
N PHE A 95 -11.87 -5.87 1.67
CA PHE A 95 -10.77 -6.85 1.66
C PHE A 95 -11.23 -8.29 1.98
N GLN A 96 -12.55 -8.53 2.04
CA GLN A 96 -13.15 -9.84 2.28
C GLN A 96 -12.67 -10.50 3.59
N ILE A 97 -12.43 -9.69 4.62
CA ILE A 97 -12.02 -10.15 5.94
C ILE A 97 -13.28 -10.49 6.74
N GLU A 98 -13.34 -11.70 7.30
CA GLU A 98 -14.45 -12.10 8.16
C GLU A 98 -14.42 -11.30 9.47
N ILE A 99 -15.60 -10.80 9.87
CA ILE A 99 -15.77 -9.96 11.06
C ILE A 99 -16.69 -10.68 12.05
N ASP A 100 -16.20 -10.87 13.27
CA ASP A 100 -17.00 -11.31 14.41
C ASP A 100 -17.02 -10.23 15.49
N GLU A 101 -18.20 -9.96 16.05
CA GLU A 101 -18.34 -9.02 17.17
C GLU A 101 -18.39 -9.75 18.50
N TYR A 102 -17.70 -9.22 19.50
CA TYR A 102 -17.68 -9.71 20.87
C TYR A 102 -17.95 -8.56 21.84
N VAL A 103 -18.87 -8.77 22.77
CA VAL A 103 -19.07 -7.84 23.89
C VAL A 103 -18.03 -8.16 24.96
N VAL A 104 -17.26 -7.14 25.36
CA VAL A 104 -16.21 -7.27 26.38
C VAL A 104 -16.59 -6.52 27.65
N ASP A 105 -16.07 -6.99 28.78
CA ASP A 105 -16.26 -6.31 30.06
C ASP A 105 -15.33 -5.08 30.20
N ARG A 106 -15.56 -4.31 31.27
CA ARG A 106 -14.79 -3.10 31.56
C ARG A 106 -13.30 -3.37 31.76
N GLU A 107 -12.95 -4.48 32.42
CA GLU A 107 -11.55 -4.80 32.70
C GLU A 107 -10.79 -5.09 31.39
N PHE A 108 -11.40 -5.88 30.51
CA PHE A 108 -10.87 -6.15 29.18
C PHE A 108 -10.71 -4.86 28.36
N HIS A 109 -11.72 -4.00 28.36
CA HIS A 109 -11.67 -2.72 27.66
C HIS A 109 -10.54 -1.80 28.17
N GLU A 110 -10.37 -1.71 29.50
CA GLU A 110 -9.25 -0.96 30.09
C GLU A 110 -7.88 -1.54 29.70
N HIS A 111 -7.76 -2.87 29.53
CA HIS A 111 -6.55 -3.49 29.01
C HIS A 111 -6.30 -3.17 27.54
N CYS A 112 -7.34 -3.06 26.71
CA CYS A 112 -7.21 -2.58 25.32
C CYS A 112 -6.66 -1.16 25.26
N ILE A 113 -7.22 -0.25 26.07
CA ILE A 113 -6.76 1.15 26.18
C ILE A 113 -5.26 1.20 26.53
N LYS A 114 -4.89 0.51 27.61
CA LYS A 114 -3.53 0.51 28.15
C LYS A 114 -2.54 -0.27 27.29
N GLY A 115 -3.03 -1.09 26.36
CA GLY A 115 -2.20 -1.96 25.52
C GLY A 115 -1.55 -3.09 26.31
N CYS A 116 -2.32 -3.72 27.20
CA CYS A 116 -1.81 -4.70 28.15
C CYS A 116 -2.73 -5.91 28.35
N LEU A 117 -3.42 -6.36 27.29
CA LEU A 117 -4.21 -7.59 27.33
C LEU A 117 -3.38 -8.76 27.87
N LEU A 118 -4.03 -9.56 28.70
CA LEU A 118 -3.44 -10.75 29.31
C LEU A 118 -3.76 -11.99 28.47
N HIS A 119 -2.97 -13.05 28.64
CA HIS A 119 -3.28 -14.35 28.04
C HIS A 119 -4.67 -14.84 28.45
N SER A 120 -5.06 -14.62 29.72
CA SER A 120 -6.40 -14.94 30.22
C SER A 120 -7.52 -14.20 29.50
N ASP A 121 -7.27 -12.98 29.02
CA ASP A 121 -8.28 -12.18 28.34
C ASP A 121 -8.59 -12.79 26.97
N LEU A 122 -7.55 -13.14 26.21
CA LEU A 122 -7.72 -13.80 24.91
C LEU A 122 -8.34 -15.20 25.04
N GLU A 123 -7.99 -15.95 26.09
CA GLU A 123 -8.59 -17.27 26.34
C GLU A 123 -10.07 -17.18 26.74
N LYS A 124 -10.45 -16.16 27.52
CA LYS A 124 -11.88 -15.86 27.81
C LYS A 124 -12.61 -15.53 26.50
N LEU A 125 -12.02 -14.70 25.66
CA LEU A 125 -12.62 -14.26 24.40
C LEU A 125 -12.84 -15.43 23.43
N LYS A 126 -11.83 -16.31 23.24
CA LYS A 126 -11.95 -17.52 22.41
C LYS A 126 -13.07 -18.48 22.87
N LYS A 127 -13.33 -18.52 24.18
CA LYS A 127 -14.40 -19.35 24.76
C LYS A 127 -15.77 -18.68 24.72
N SER A 128 -15.80 -17.36 24.53
CA SER A 128 -17.03 -16.60 24.40
C SER A 128 -17.68 -16.84 23.04
N ARG A 129 -18.99 -16.62 22.96
CA ARG A 129 -19.72 -16.69 21.68
C ARG A 129 -19.78 -15.29 21.08
N PRO A 130 -19.53 -15.14 19.77
CA PRO A 130 -19.73 -13.87 19.10
C PRO A 130 -21.21 -13.47 19.14
N VAL A 131 -21.48 -12.18 19.00
CA VAL A 131 -22.83 -11.60 18.92
C VAL A 131 -23.54 -12.15 17.67
N ARG A 132 -24.75 -12.68 17.87
CA ARG A 132 -25.60 -13.27 16.82
C ARG A 132 -27.07 -12.80 16.97
N PRO A 133 -27.78 -12.45 15.88
CA PRO A 133 -27.25 -12.25 14.52
C PRO A 133 -26.18 -11.15 14.51
N THR A 134 -25.38 -11.10 13.46
CA THR A 134 -24.19 -10.25 13.38
C THR A 134 -24.53 -8.76 13.56
N GLY A 135 -24.31 -8.23 14.77
CA GLY A 135 -24.71 -6.89 15.19
C GLY A 135 -23.94 -5.76 14.51
N TYR A 136 -22.68 -5.98 14.15
CA TYR A 136 -21.84 -4.94 13.56
C TYR A 136 -22.41 -4.30 12.28
N ARG A 137 -23.28 -5.02 11.55
CA ARG A 137 -23.91 -4.49 10.33
C ARG A 137 -24.75 -3.25 10.59
N ASP A 138 -25.28 -3.10 11.80
CA ASP A 138 -26.04 -1.93 12.22
C ASP A 138 -25.15 -0.68 12.36
N TYR A 139 -23.83 -0.85 12.47
CA TYR A 139 -22.86 0.25 12.49
C TYR A 139 -22.48 0.76 11.10
N ILE A 140 -22.84 0.03 10.04
CA ILE A 140 -22.49 0.41 8.67
C ILE A 140 -23.54 1.37 8.11
N SER A 141 -23.18 2.66 8.07
CA SER A 141 -23.97 3.68 7.40
C SER A 141 -23.77 3.60 5.88
N ARG A 142 -24.54 2.75 5.19
CA ARG A 142 -24.54 2.70 3.72
C ARG A 142 -25.32 3.89 3.16
N SER A 143 -24.63 4.81 2.49
CA SER A 143 -25.30 5.85 1.69
C SER A 143 -26.12 5.16 0.60
N GLN A 144 -27.44 5.41 0.57
CA GLN A 144 -28.34 4.83 -0.44
C GLN A 144 -28.02 5.31 -1.87
N ASN A 145 -27.17 6.33 -2.02
CA ASN A 145 -26.97 7.06 -3.26
C ASN A 145 -25.63 6.79 -3.96
N TRP A 146 -24.75 5.95 -3.40
CA TRP A 146 -23.47 5.63 -4.03
C TRP A 146 -23.46 4.20 -4.57
N GLU A 147 -23.11 4.07 -5.84
CA GLU A 147 -22.75 2.78 -6.41
C GLU A 147 -21.56 2.19 -5.64
N ARG A 148 -21.54 0.87 -5.48
CA ARG A 148 -20.51 0.17 -4.68
C ARG A 148 -19.09 0.49 -5.15
N ALA A 149 -18.88 0.64 -6.46
CA ALA A 149 -17.58 1.00 -7.03
C ALA A 149 -17.06 2.37 -6.58
N VAL A 150 -17.96 3.36 -6.38
CA VAL A 150 -17.59 4.70 -5.90
C VAL A 150 -17.16 4.62 -4.43
N LEU A 151 -17.90 3.88 -3.62
CA LEU A 151 -17.57 3.66 -2.22
C LEU A 151 -16.22 2.95 -2.07
N ASP A 152 -15.98 1.89 -2.85
CA ASP A 152 -14.72 1.14 -2.83
C ASP A 152 -13.54 2.05 -3.21
N SER A 153 -13.71 2.93 -4.20
CA SER A 153 -12.71 3.94 -4.57
C SER A 153 -12.40 4.91 -3.43
N ILE A 154 -13.41 5.41 -2.72
CA ILE A 154 -13.24 6.29 -1.54
C ILE A 154 -12.48 5.56 -0.42
N LEU A 155 -12.80 4.29 -0.16
CA LEU A 155 -12.11 3.50 0.86
C LEU A 155 -10.64 3.25 0.49
N LEU A 156 -10.34 3.06 -0.80
CA LEU A 156 -8.97 2.88 -1.28
C LEU A 156 -8.13 4.15 -1.15
N GLN A 157 -8.73 5.34 -1.16
CA GLN A 157 -8.02 6.61 -0.95
C GLN A 157 -7.48 6.77 0.48
N GLU A 158 -7.99 6.00 1.45
CA GLU A 158 -7.46 6.00 2.82
C GLU A 158 -6.09 5.30 2.90
N PHE A 159 -5.70 4.51 1.88
CA PHE A 159 -4.40 3.86 1.86
C PHE A 159 -3.29 4.85 1.48
N PRO A 160 -2.16 4.84 2.19
CA PRO A 160 -1.07 5.75 1.90
C PRO A 160 -0.47 5.45 0.52
N VAL A 161 -0.30 6.51 -0.28
CA VAL A 161 0.48 6.46 -1.51
C VAL A 161 1.92 6.13 -1.14
N SER A 162 2.45 5.00 -1.62
CA SER A 162 3.76 4.50 -1.21
C SER A 162 4.52 3.84 -2.37
N LEU A 163 5.85 3.83 -2.27
CA LEU A 163 6.74 3.11 -3.17
C LEU A 163 7.16 1.79 -2.54
N ASN A 164 6.94 0.67 -3.24
CA ASN A 164 7.48 -0.61 -2.84
C ASN A 164 8.95 -0.72 -3.24
N LEU A 165 9.85 -0.41 -2.29
CA LEU A 165 11.31 -0.38 -2.53
C LEU A 165 11.88 -1.70 -3.04
N ARG A 166 11.24 -2.85 -2.75
CA ARG A 166 11.67 -4.15 -3.25
C ARG A 166 11.45 -4.33 -4.75
N LEU A 167 10.52 -3.60 -5.34
CA LEU A 167 10.22 -3.65 -6.77
C LEU A 167 11.09 -2.69 -7.60
N LEU A 168 11.93 -1.89 -6.94
CA LEU A 168 12.73 -0.88 -7.61
C LEU A 168 14.08 -1.44 -8.09
N ASP A 169 14.51 -0.97 -9.25
CA ASP A 169 15.89 -1.08 -9.70
C ASP A 169 16.81 -0.35 -8.71
N ILE A 170 17.92 -0.99 -8.34
CA ILE A 170 18.86 -0.45 -7.33
C ILE A 170 19.38 0.95 -7.71
N ARG A 171 19.47 1.24 -9.01
CA ARG A 171 19.94 2.53 -9.55
C ARG A 171 18.94 3.67 -9.35
N LEU A 172 17.75 3.41 -8.79
CA LEU A 172 16.73 4.41 -8.50
C LEU A 172 16.53 4.63 -6.99
N ILE A 173 17.21 3.87 -6.12
CA ILE A 173 16.98 3.92 -4.67
C ILE A 173 17.26 5.30 -4.08
N ASP A 174 18.32 5.98 -4.53
CA ASP A 174 18.65 7.34 -4.08
C ASP A 174 17.52 8.33 -4.38
N LEU A 175 16.85 8.18 -5.53
CA LEU A 175 15.72 9.00 -5.94
C LEU A 175 14.44 8.60 -5.19
N ALA A 176 14.24 7.30 -4.94
CA ALA A 176 13.07 6.77 -4.26
C ALA A 176 12.99 7.22 -2.79
N VAL A 177 14.12 7.25 -2.08
CA VAL A 177 14.19 7.64 -0.67
C VAL A 177 13.70 9.08 -0.44
N ARG A 178 13.96 9.98 -1.39
CA ARG A 178 13.56 11.41 -1.33
C ARG A 178 12.37 11.73 -2.23
N PHE A 179 11.69 10.70 -2.71
CA PHE A 179 10.70 10.85 -3.77
C PHE A 179 9.57 11.80 -3.36
N PHE A 180 9.00 11.61 -2.17
CA PHE A 180 7.89 12.42 -1.69
C PHE A 180 8.28 13.86 -1.32
N ASP A 181 9.57 14.17 -1.18
CA ASP A 181 10.04 15.55 -0.97
C ASP A 181 10.06 16.35 -2.28
N SER A 182 10.35 15.69 -3.42
CA SER A 182 10.45 16.34 -4.74
C SER A 182 10.20 15.33 -5.88
N PRO A 183 8.94 14.89 -6.11
CA PRO A 183 8.63 13.83 -7.07
C PRO A 183 9.09 14.16 -8.49
N ASP A 184 8.83 15.39 -8.93
CA ASP A 184 9.18 15.87 -10.28
C ASP A 184 10.67 15.82 -10.55
N LEU A 185 11.48 16.22 -9.56
CA LEU A 185 12.94 16.17 -9.65
C LEU A 185 13.43 14.72 -9.73
N ALA A 186 12.86 13.83 -8.90
CA ALA A 186 13.18 12.41 -8.91
C ALA A 186 12.87 11.76 -10.27
N ILE A 187 11.67 11.99 -10.82
CA ILE A 187 11.24 11.46 -12.12
C ILE A 187 12.12 12.01 -13.25
N SER A 188 12.34 13.32 -13.29
CA SER A 188 13.13 13.97 -14.34
C SER A 188 14.60 13.53 -14.31
N THR A 189 15.15 13.35 -13.11
CA THR A 189 16.51 12.81 -12.91
C THR A 189 16.60 11.36 -13.36
N ALA A 190 15.60 10.53 -13.03
CA ALA A 190 15.55 9.15 -13.47
C ALA A 190 15.53 9.05 -15.01
N PHE A 191 14.74 9.90 -15.71
CA PHE A 191 14.70 9.91 -17.18
C PHE A 191 16.06 10.27 -17.78
N ARG A 192 16.68 11.34 -17.27
CA ARG A 192 18.00 11.78 -17.76
C ARG A 192 19.06 10.70 -17.57
N ARG A 193 19.10 10.11 -16.37
CA ARG A 193 20.05 9.03 -16.02
C ARG A 193 19.83 7.80 -16.92
N LEU A 194 18.59 7.45 -17.26
CA LEU A 194 18.31 6.36 -18.19
C LEU A 194 18.80 6.67 -19.61
N GLU A 195 18.58 7.89 -20.10
CA GLU A 195 19.12 8.30 -21.41
C GLU A 195 20.64 8.18 -21.43
N ASP A 196 21.33 8.66 -20.40
CA ASP A 196 22.80 8.61 -20.32
C ASP A 196 23.31 7.16 -20.31
N ILE A 197 22.68 6.28 -19.51
CA ILE A 197 23.00 4.83 -19.49
C ILE A 197 22.86 4.24 -20.90
N VAL A 198 21.75 4.51 -21.60
CA VAL A 198 21.53 3.97 -22.94
C VAL A 198 22.55 4.52 -23.95
N ARG A 199 22.88 5.81 -23.90
CA ARG A 199 23.93 6.42 -24.75
C ARG A 199 25.25 5.70 -24.59
N ASP A 200 25.70 5.52 -23.35
CA ASP A 200 26.96 4.85 -23.04
C ASP A 200 26.94 3.40 -23.53
N ARG A 201 25.81 2.71 -23.36
CA ARG A 201 25.65 1.33 -23.82
C ARG A 201 25.63 1.16 -25.32
N ILE A 202 25.23 2.15 -26.11
CA ILE A 202 25.25 2.05 -27.58
C ILE A 202 26.40 2.84 -28.23
N GLY A 203 27.18 3.59 -27.46
CA GLY A 203 28.29 4.42 -27.95
C GLY A 203 27.85 5.60 -28.81
N VAL A 204 26.65 6.15 -28.57
CA VAL A 204 26.06 7.25 -29.36
C VAL A 204 25.67 8.38 -28.42
N HIS A 205 26.33 9.54 -28.55
CA HIS A 205 26.16 10.68 -27.62
C HIS A 205 25.41 11.88 -28.24
N ASP A 206 25.16 11.86 -29.55
CA ASP A 206 24.47 12.93 -30.30
C ASP A 206 22.94 12.75 -30.33
N LYS A 207 22.42 11.63 -29.82
CA LYS A 207 20.98 11.32 -29.81
C LYS A 207 20.34 11.53 -28.44
N SER A 208 19.07 11.95 -28.46
CA SER A 208 18.24 12.13 -27.27
C SER A 208 16.80 11.70 -27.47
N GLY A 209 16.13 11.41 -26.37
CA GLY A 209 14.72 11.06 -26.32
C GLY A 209 14.35 9.88 -27.20
N SER A 210 13.21 9.97 -27.89
CA SER A 210 12.70 8.87 -28.71
C SER A 210 13.71 8.38 -29.75
N ASN A 211 14.46 9.27 -30.39
CA ASN A 211 15.48 8.91 -31.39
C ASN A 211 16.62 8.05 -30.82
N LEU A 212 16.98 8.27 -29.55
CA LEU A 212 17.96 7.46 -28.85
C LEU A 212 17.42 6.03 -28.64
N PHE A 213 16.23 5.90 -28.06
CA PHE A 213 15.63 4.60 -27.77
C PHE A 213 15.32 3.79 -29.03
N LYS A 214 14.88 4.45 -30.11
CA LYS A 214 14.69 3.80 -31.40
C LYS A 214 15.99 3.21 -31.94
N ARG A 215 17.09 3.99 -31.90
CA ARG A 215 18.40 3.47 -32.31
C ARG A 215 18.87 2.33 -31.42
N ALA A 216 18.60 2.41 -30.11
CA ALA A 216 19.01 1.40 -29.16
C ALA A 216 18.27 0.08 -29.35
N PHE A 217 16.93 0.10 -29.50
CA PHE A 217 16.09 -1.09 -29.32
C PHE A 217 15.19 -1.45 -30.51
N GLU A 218 14.93 -0.52 -31.44
CA GLU A 218 13.93 -0.70 -32.50
C GLU A 218 14.52 -1.39 -33.73
N GLY A 219 13.83 -2.43 -34.20
CA GLY A 219 14.13 -3.13 -35.45
C GLY A 219 15.33 -4.09 -35.40
N ASP A 220 15.57 -4.76 -36.52
CA ASP A 220 16.60 -5.81 -36.65
C ASP A 220 18.03 -5.26 -36.56
N GLN A 221 18.21 -3.94 -36.75
CA GLN A 221 19.48 -3.22 -36.70
C GLN A 221 19.68 -2.44 -35.38
N SER A 222 18.85 -2.73 -34.37
CA SER A 222 19.01 -2.22 -33.01
C SER A 222 20.31 -2.70 -32.39
N VAL A 223 20.96 -1.85 -31.59
CA VAL A 223 22.22 -2.24 -30.90
C VAL A 223 21.94 -3.17 -29.72
N LEU A 224 20.79 -3.01 -29.07
CA LEU A 224 20.36 -3.74 -27.89
C LEU A 224 19.09 -4.55 -28.19
N HIS A 225 19.01 -5.75 -27.63
CA HIS A 225 17.87 -6.66 -27.77
C HIS A 225 17.70 -7.54 -26.52
N TRP A 226 16.61 -8.29 -26.43
CA TRP A 226 16.27 -9.10 -25.24
C TRP A 226 16.36 -10.61 -25.46
N ASP A 227 17.05 -11.05 -26.53
CA ASP A 227 17.09 -12.44 -26.97
C ASP A 227 15.70 -13.12 -27.09
N ASP A 228 14.66 -12.32 -27.34
CA ASP A 228 13.30 -12.82 -27.52
C ASP A 228 13.19 -13.59 -28.85
N LEU A 229 12.52 -14.74 -28.81
CA LEU A 229 12.29 -15.56 -30.00
C LEU A 229 11.28 -14.89 -30.96
N ASP A 230 10.38 -14.05 -30.44
CA ASP A 230 9.36 -13.35 -31.21
C ASP A 230 9.75 -11.88 -31.50
N ARG A 231 9.66 -11.49 -32.78
CA ARG A 231 9.93 -10.11 -33.22
C ARG A 231 8.90 -9.12 -32.68
N GLY A 232 7.67 -9.57 -32.43
CA GLY A 232 6.61 -8.77 -31.83
C GLY A 232 6.93 -8.33 -30.41
N GLU A 233 7.48 -9.23 -29.59
CA GLU A 233 7.92 -8.94 -28.21
C GLU A 233 9.03 -7.87 -28.16
N GLN A 234 10.06 -8.01 -29.02
CA GLN A 234 11.11 -7.00 -29.18
C GLN A 234 10.51 -5.63 -29.53
N ALA A 235 9.61 -5.59 -30.53
CA ALA A 235 8.98 -4.36 -30.97
C ALA A 235 8.11 -3.72 -29.87
N GLY A 236 7.38 -4.54 -29.12
CA GLY A 236 6.57 -4.12 -27.97
C GLY A 236 7.43 -3.49 -26.87
N LYS A 237 8.51 -4.17 -26.45
CA LYS A 237 9.46 -3.65 -25.44
C LYS A 237 10.09 -2.34 -25.90
N SER A 238 10.58 -2.27 -27.14
CA SER A 238 11.11 -1.02 -27.73
C SER A 238 10.06 0.10 -27.73
N GLY A 239 8.81 -0.24 -28.09
CA GLY A 239 7.69 0.68 -28.10
C GLY A 239 7.40 1.30 -26.72
N LEU A 240 7.57 0.53 -25.63
CA LEU A 240 7.40 1.04 -24.26
C LEU A 240 8.38 2.17 -23.95
N PHE A 241 9.66 2.03 -24.30
CA PHE A 241 10.65 3.10 -24.08
C PHE A 241 10.24 4.39 -24.78
N VAL A 242 9.84 4.28 -26.06
CA VAL A 242 9.44 5.44 -26.86
C VAL A 242 8.16 6.08 -26.30
N ALA A 243 7.12 5.27 -26.04
CA ALA A 243 5.82 5.76 -25.60
C ALA A 243 5.88 6.41 -24.22
N VAL A 244 6.50 5.76 -23.24
CA VAL A 244 6.64 6.29 -21.87
C VAL A 244 7.44 7.59 -21.88
N PHE A 245 8.52 7.66 -22.66
CA PHE A 245 9.33 8.86 -22.75
C PHE A 245 8.58 10.04 -23.39
N LEU A 246 7.89 9.79 -24.51
CA LEU A 246 7.10 10.83 -25.18
C LEU A 246 5.92 11.30 -24.32
N ALA A 247 5.28 10.39 -23.57
CA ALA A 247 4.12 10.71 -22.75
C ALA A 247 4.50 11.48 -21.47
N TYR A 248 5.60 11.13 -20.81
CA TYR A 248 5.90 11.64 -19.45
C TYR A 248 7.15 12.52 -19.36
N ARG A 249 8.22 12.23 -20.12
CA ARG A 249 9.43 13.07 -20.09
C ARG A 249 9.20 14.38 -20.85
N ASN A 250 8.61 14.32 -22.06
CA ASN A 250 8.47 15.51 -22.90
C ASN A 250 7.64 16.62 -22.24
N PRO A 251 6.47 16.36 -21.62
CA PRO A 251 5.73 17.41 -20.92
C PRO A 251 6.55 18.07 -19.82
N ARG A 252 7.26 17.29 -19.00
CA ARG A 252 8.12 17.77 -17.91
C ARG A 252 9.32 18.59 -18.38
N ALA A 253 9.81 18.36 -19.60
CA ALA A 253 10.85 19.18 -20.21
C ALA A 253 10.34 20.54 -20.72
N HIS A 254 9.02 20.71 -20.87
CA HIS A 254 8.41 21.91 -21.45
C HIS A 254 7.53 22.68 -20.47
N ARG A 255 7.10 22.08 -19.36
CA ARG A 255 6.15 22.66 -18.39
C ARG A 255 6.47 22.21 -16.97
N GLU A 256 6.27 23.11 -16.01
CA GLU A 256 6.11 22.72 -14.60
C GLU A 256 4.79 21.95 -14.46
N MET A 257 4.84 20.76 -13.85
CA MET A 257 3.66 19.92 -13.69
C MET A 257 3.27 19.90 -12.21
N ILE A 258 2.01 20.18 -11.91
CA ILE A 258 1.45 19.84 -10.61
C ILE A 258 0.98 18.40 -10.73
N THR A 259 1.72 17.46 -10.16
CA THR A 259 1.38 16.03 -10.24
C THR A 259 0.81 15.56 -8.90
N ASP A 260 -0.36 14.90 -8.95
CA ASP A 260 -0.92 14.18 -7.81
C ASP A 260 0.09 13.13 -7.31
N PRO A 261 0.31 12.95 -5.99
CA PRO A 261 1.28 11.97 -5.48
C PRO A 261 1.08 10.55 -6.03
N SER A 262 -0.17 10.13 -6.28
CA SER A 262 -0.47 8.82 -6.84
C SER A 262 -0.07 8.73 -8.31
N GLU A 263 -0.31 9.79 -9.09
CA GLU A 263 0.20 9.90 -10.46
C GLU A 263 1.72 9.87 -10.51
N ALA A 264 2.37 10.62 -9.63
CA ALA A 264 3.83 10.66 -9.57
C ALA A 264 4.40 9.27 -9.24
N VAL A 265 3.84 8.55 -8.27
CA VAL A 265 4.24 7.16 -7.97
C VAL A 265 4.05 6.25 -9.18
N ARG A 266 2.92 6.34 -9.89
CA ARG A 266 2.68 5.54 -11.11
C ARG A 266 3.72 5.83 -12.19
N GLU A 267 4.02 7.11 -12.43
CA GLU A 267 5.07 7.51 -13.37
C GLU A 267 6.45 7.00 -12.96
N PHE A 268 6.79 7.09 -11.67
CA PHE A 268 8.05 6.57 -11.15
C PHE A 268 8.17 5.06 -11.33
N MET A 269 7.07 4.31 -11.17
CA MET A 269 7.02 2.88 -11.43
C MET A 269 7.13 2.53 -12.92
N LEU A 270 6.61 3.37 -13.82
CA LEU A 270 6.79 3.20 -15.27
C LEU A 270 8.25 3.35 -15.67
N ILE A 271 8.94 4.38 -15.18
CA ILE A 271 10.37 4.53 -15.47
C ILE A 271 11.21 3.43 -14.81
N ASN A 272 10.85 2.98 -13.61
CA ASN A 272 11.47 1.82 -12.98
C ASN A 272 11.42 0.58 -13.89
N GLN A 273 10.28 0.33 -14.54
CA GLN A 273 10.17 -0.78 -15.49
C GLN A 273 11.11 -0.63 -16.69
N LEU A 274 11.36 0.60 -17.16
CA LEU A 274 12.33 0.84 -18.23
C LEU A 274 13.78 0.55 -17.79
N TYR A 275 14.14 0.86 -16.54
CA TYR A 275 15.46 0.49 -15.98
C TYR A 275 15.64 -1.03 -15.97
N ILE A 276 14.62 -1.77 -15.50
CA ILE A 276 14.65 -3.24 -15.47
C ILE A 276 14.78 -3.81 -16.89
N LEU A 277 13.97 -3.32 -17.84
CA LEU A 277 14.07 -3.75 -19.24
C LEU A 277 15.44 -3.42 -19.84
N GLU A 278 15.95 -2.22 -19.58
CA GLU A 278 17.28 -1.82 -20.06
C GLU A 278 18.35 -2.79 -19.54
N ALA A 279 18.36 -3.10 -18.25
CA ALA A 279 19.34 -4.02 -17.64
C ALA A 279 19.28 -5.44 -18.23
N LEU A 280 18.08 -5.91 -18.60
CA LEU A 280 17.88 -7.23 -19.23
C LEU A 280 18.31 -7.26 -20.71
N SER A 281 18.44 -6.11 -21.37
CA SER A 281 18.88 -6.10 -22.75
C SER A 281 20.36 -6.46 -22.87
N ILE A 282 20.72 -7.14 -23.96
CA ILE A 282 22.08 -7.49 -24.33
C ILE A 282 22.46 -6.79 -25.63
N ARG A 283 23.76 -6.55 -25.83
CA ARG A 283 24.24 -6.04 -27.12
C ARG A 283 24.10 -7.14 -28.16
N ARG A 284 23.54 -6.79 -29.32
CA ARG A 284 23.72 -7.63 -30.51
C ARG A 284 25.22 -7.69 -30.76
N MET A 285 25.79 -8.89 -30.74
CA MET A 285 27.15 -9.04 -31.23
C MET A 285 27.13 -8.61 -32.69
N ASP A 286 28.07 -7.75 -33.08
CA ASP A 286 28.30 -7.51 -34.49
C ASP A 286 28.45 -8.87 -35.15
N GLN A 287 27.67 -9.15 -36.19
CA GLN A 287 28.01 -10.21 -37.13
C GLN A 287 29.32 -9.77 -37.81
N ALA A 288 30.42 -9.94 -37.09
CA ALA A 288 31.76 -9.71 -37.60
C ALA A 288 32.05 -10.87 -38.56
N SER A 289 31.93 -10.54 -39.85
CA SER A 289 32.82 -11.01 -40.91
C SER A 289 32.83 -12.53 -41.15
N SER A 290 31.95 -12.98 -42.05
CA SER A 290 32.25 -14.11 -42.95
C SER A 290 32.36 -13.59 -44.37
#